data_AF-J9QXK1-F1
#
_entry.id   AF-J9QXK1-F1
#
_cell.length_a   1.000
_cell.length_b   1.000
_cell.length_c   1.000
_cell.angle_alpha   90.00
_cell.angle_beta   90.00
_cell.angle_gamma   90.00
#
_symmetry.space_group_name_H-M   'P 1'
#
loop_
_entity.id
_entity.type
_entity.pdbx_description
1 polymer ?
#
loop_
_entity_poly.entity_id
_entity_poly.type
_entity_poly.pdbx_seq_one_letter_code
_entity_poly.pdbx_strand_id
1 'polypeptide(L)'
;TMIIFTASPHIATLNIIIYVIMLIPSFMLFKKMSMKTLRDSTTTWTTSPTANTLLMLMLLSLSGLPPLTGFIPKLLILNELILQNLMPVATMM
;
A
#
# COMPACT_ATOMS: atom_id res chain seq x y z
N THR A 1 -4.78 -2.48 -12.12
CA THR A 1 -5.20 -3.45 -11.08
C THR A 1 -6.58 -4.03 -11.34
N MET A 2 -7.59 -3.27 -11.81
CA MET A 2 -8.95 -3.81 -12.04
C MET A 2 -9.03 -5.00 -13.00
N ILE A 3 -8.06 -5.10 -13.93
CA ILE A 3 -7.94 -6.21 -14.88
C ILE A 3 -7.64 -7.56 -14.17
N ILE A 4 -7.01 -7.54 -12.99
CA ILE A 4 -6.70 -8.78 -12.27
C ILE A 4 -7.95 -9.44 -11.66
N PHE A 5 -9.02 -8.67 -11.40
CA PHE A 5 -10.26 -9.23 -10.86
C PHE A 5 -10.88 -10.27 -11.79
N THR A 6 -10.77 -10.06 -13.10
CA THR A 6 -11.26 -10.99 -14.12
C THR A 6 -10.23 -12.06 -14.46
N ALA A 7 -8.94 -11.72 -14.41
CA ALA A 7 -7.85 -12.63 -14.79
C ALA A 7 -7.54 -13.70 -13.72
N SER A 8 -7.50 -13.31 -12.44
CA SER A 8 -7.24 -14.22 -11.33
C SER A 8 -7.90 -13.71 -10.04
N PRO A 9 -9.13 -14.15 -9.74
CA PRO A 9 -9.88 -13.64 -8.58
C PRO A 9 -9.15 -13.92 -7.26
N HIS A 10 -8.34 -14.99 -7.19
CA HIS A 10 -7.56 -15.29 -6.00
C HIS A 10 -6.50 -14.22 -5.68
N ILE A 11 -5.73 -13.75 -6.68
CA ILE A 11 -4.73 -12.68 -6.50
C ILE A 11 -5.44 -11.36 -6.15
N ALA A 12 -6.60 -11.11 -6.74
CA ALA A 12 -7.41 -9.94 -6.41
C ALA A 12 -7.85 -9.95 -4.93
N THR A 13 -8.34 -11.09 -4.42
CA THR A 13 -8.71 -11.22 -3.00
C THR A 13 -7.53 -11.03 -2.06
N LEU A 14 -6.35 -11.58 -2.41
CA LEU A 14 -5.12 -11.40 -1.64
C LEU A 14 -4.73 -9.92 -1.54
N ASN A 15 -4.82 -9.18 -2.66
CA ASN A 15 -4.52 -7.75 -2.69
C ASN A 15 -5.46 -6.96 -1.75
N ILE A 16 -6.76 -7.26 -1.76
CA ILE A 16 -7.73 -6.63 -0.84
C ILE A 16 -7.37 -6.93 0.61
N ILE A 17 -7.08 -8.19 0.95
CA ILE A 17 -6.74 -8.58 2.33
C ILE A 17 -5.48 -7.84 2.81
N ILE A 18 -4.43 -7.80 2.00
CA ILE A 18 -3.18 -7.09 2.32
C ILE A 18 -3.45 -5.60 2.53
N TYR A 19 -4.26 -4.97 1.65
CA TYR A 19 -4.67 -3.57 1.80
C TYR A 19 -5.42 -3.30 3.09
N VAL A 20 -6.40 -4.15 3.44
CA VAL A 20 -7.17 -4.00 4.69
C VAL A 20 -6.26 -4.09 5.92
N ILE A 21 -5.34 -5.06 5.94
CA ILE A 21 -4.38 -5.22 7.04
C ILE A 21 -3.45 -4.01 7.16
N MET A 22 -3.05 -3.37 6.05
CA MET A 22 -2.22 -2.15 6.08
C MET A 22 -3.00 -0.89 6.49
N LEU A 23 -4.28 -0.80 6.15
CA LEU A 23 -5.11 0.37 6.46
C LEU A 23 -5.40 0.50 7.96
N ILE A 24 -5.69 -0.61 8.66
CA ILE A 24 -6.01 -0.61 10.11
C ILE A 24 -4.95 0.14 10.94
N PRO A 25 -3.66 -0.22 10.91
CA PRO A 25 -2.61 0.48 11.66
C PRO A 25 -2.39 1.92 11.18
N SER A 26 -2.60 2.22 9.89
CA SER A 26 -2.48 3.60 9.38
C SER A 26 -3.55 4.53 9.99
N PHE A 27 -4.80 4.09 10.07
CA PHE A 27 -5.88 4.84 10.73
C PHE A 27 -5.68 4.93 12.24
N MET A 28 -5.17 3.87 12.88
CA MET A 28 -4.81 3.91 14.30
C MET A 28 -3.73 4.96 14.58
N LEU A 29 -2.73 5.12 13.70
CA LEU A 29 -1.69 6.13 13.82
C LEU A 29 -2.23 7.56 13.66
N PHE A 30 -3.10 7.79 12.67
CA PHE A 30 -3.76 9.09 12.51
C PHE A 30 -4.58 9.46 13.73
N LYS A 31 -5.32 8.50 14.31
CA LYS A 31 -6.08 8.72 15.55
C LYS A 31 -5.15 9.03 16.73
N LYS A 32 -4.05 8.28 16.89
CA LYS A 32 -3.09 8.47 17.99
C LYS A 32 -2.42 9.84 17.94
N MET A 33 -2.11 10.34 16.75
CA MET A 33 -1.48 11.65 16.55
C MET A 33 -2.48 12.79 16.37
N SER A 34 -3.79 12.53 16.48
CA SER A 34 -4.86 13.52 16.27
C SER A 34 -4.75 14.29 14.95
N MET A 35 -4.17 13.68 13.93
CA MET A 35 -3.93 14.32 12.63
C MET A 35 -5.22 14.35 11.80
N LYS A 36 -5.68 15.55 11.45
CA LYS A 36 -6.82 15.75 10.53
C LYS A 36 -6.42 16.50 9.28
N THR A 37 -5.37 17.31 9.37
CA THR A 37 -4.86 18.13 8.27
C THR A 37 -3.39 17.83 7.99
N LEU A 38 -2.93 18.24 6.81
CA LEU A 38 -1.53 18.12 6.43
C LEU A 38 -0.61 18.94 7.36
N ARG A 39 -1.10 20.05 7.93
CA ARG A 39 -0.31 20.89 8.85
C ARG A 39 -0.05 20.19 10.18
N ASP A 40 -1.03 19.43 10.67
CA ASP A 40 -0.86 18.62 11.89
C ASP A 40 0.29 17.62 11.74
N SER A 41 0.50 17.08 10.52
CA SER A 41 1.63 16.19 10.20
C SER A 41 3.00 16.82 10.35
N THR A 42 3.12 18.15 10.22
CA THR A 42 4.42 18.82 10.32
C THR A 42 4.85 19.01 11.78
N THR A 43 3.87 19.06 12.69
CA THR A 43 4.10 19.21 14.13
C THR A 43 4.38 17.88 14.84
N THR A 44 4.00 16.73 14.25
CA THR A 44 4.20 15.40 14.87
C THR A 44 5.66 14.98 14.96
N TRP A 45 6.54 15.54 14.13
CA TRP A 45 7.98 15.31 14.20
C TRP A 45 8.58 15.76 15.53
N THR A 46 8.12 16.89 16.08
CA THR A 46 8.65 17.45 17.33
C THR A 46 8.05 16.78 18.57
N THR A 47 6.80 16.32 18.50
CA THR A 47 6.12 15.69 19.64
C THR A 47 6.47 14.22 19.81
N SER A 48 6.62 13.48 18.71
CA SER A 48 6.91 12.04 18.77
C SER A 48 7.61 11.56 17.49
N PRO A 49 8.96 11.68 17.40
CA PRO A 49 9.70 11.34 16.18
C PRO A 49 9.51 9.87 15.76
N THR A 50 9.42 8.94 16.71
CA THR A 50 9.23 7.50 16.44
C THR A 50 7.88 7.19 15.79
N ALA A 51 6.81 7.89 16.17
CA ALA A 51 5.50 7.67 15.55
C ALA A 51 5.46 8.24 14.12
N ASN A 52 6.18 9.34 13.88
CA ASN A 52 6.28 9.95 12.56
C ASN A 52 7.06 9.08 11.57
N THR A 53 8.18 8.47 12.01
CA THR A 53 8.93 7.52 11.16
C THR A 53 8.12 6.27 10.85
N LEU A 54 7.33 5.76 11.81
CA LEU A 54 6.43 4.65 11.59
C LEU A 54 5.34 5.01 10.56
N LEU A 55 4.71 6.17 10.70
CA LEU A 55 3.72 6.65 9.73
C LEU A 55 4.32 6.76 8.32
N MET A 56 5.54 7.30 8.20
CA MET A 56 6.26 7.37 6.93
C MET A 56 6.45 5.99 6.31
N LEU A 57 6.91 4.99 7.08
CA LEU A 57 7.04 3.61 6.59
C LEU A 57 5.71 3.03 6.10
N MET A 58 4.62 3.29 6.82
CA MET A 58 3.28 2.80 6.46
C MET A 58 2.80 3.41 5.14
N LEU A 59 3.02 4.70 4.95
CA LEU A 59 2.68 5.39 3.70
C LEU A 59 3.53 4.87 2.52
N LEU A 60 4.83 4.63 2.73
CA LEU A 60 5.70 4.04 1.71
C LEU A 60 5.27 2.62 1.33
N SER A 61 4.78 1.84 2.30
CA SER A 61 4.25 0.49 2.05
C SER A 61 2.99 0.55 1.19
N LEU A 62 2.07 1.50 1.45
CA LEU A 62 0.86 1.69 0.64
C LEU A 62 1.17 2.10 -0.81
N SER A 63 2.21 2.90 -1.03
CA SER A 63 2.69 3.19 -2.39
C SER A 63 3.32 1.98 -3.09
N GLY A 64 3.61 0.90 -2.35
CA GLY A 64 4.13 -0.36 -2.89
C GLY A 64 5.56 -0.22 -3.40
N LEU A 65 6.45 0.36 -2.58
CA LEU A 65 7.87 0.43 -2.92
C LEU A 65 8.58 -0.93 -2.69
N PRO A 66 9.56 -1.29 -3.54
CA PRO A 66 10.37 -2.51 -3.41
C PRO A 66 11.42 -2.37 -2.30
N PRO A 67 10.99 -2.46 -1.04
CA PRO A 67 11.31 -3.60 -0.15
C PRO A 67 10.17 -3.94 0.84
N LEU A 68 9.00 -3.31 0.69
CA LEU A 68 7.91 -3.32 1.66
C LEU A 68 6.79 -4.28 1.22
N THR A 69 5.96 -4.69 2.19
CA THR A 69 4.92 -5.72 2.00
C THR A 69 3.84 -5.33 1.00
N GLY A 70 3.55 -4.03 0.85
CA GLY A 70 2.61 -3.55 -0.16
C GLY A 70 3.07 -3.71 -1.62
N PHE A 71 4.34 -4.08 -1.85
CA PHE A 71 4.85 -4.42 -3.19
C PHE A 71 4.48 -5.83 -3.63
N ILE A 72 4.32 -6.78 -2.69
CA ILE A 72 4.02 -8.19 -2.98
C ILE A 72 2.80 -8.36 -3.90
N PRO A 73 1.62 -7.76 -3.62
CA PRO A 73 0.47 -7.93 -4.49
C PRO A 73 0.69 -7.32 -5.88
N LYS A 74 1.44 -6.22 -6.00
CA LYS A 74 1.78 -5.62 -7.31
C LYS A 74 2.66 -6.55 -8.13
N LEU A 75 3.68 -7.15 -7.51
CA LEU A 75 4.58 -8.08 -8.19
C LEU A 75 3.85 -9.35 -8.66
N LEU A 76 2.96 -9.89 -7.82
CA LEU A 76 2.15 -11.06 -8.18
C LEU A 76 1.21 -10.75 -9.35
N ILE A 77 0.57 -9.58 -9.36
CA ILE A 77 -0.25 -9.11 -10.48
C ILE A 77 0.58 -9.00 -11.77
N LEU A 78 1.80 -8.45 -11.66
CA LEU A 78 2.68 -8.30 -12.81
C LEU A 78 3.08 -9.64 -13.42
N ASN A 79 3.46 -10.62 -12.58
CA ASN A 79 3.81 -11.97 -13.02
C ASN A 79 2.64 -12.66 -13.73
N GLU A 80 1.42 -12.54 -13.20
CA GLU A 80 0.23 -13.12 -13.81
C GLU A 80 -0.08 -12.47 -15.18
N LEU A 81 0.08 -11.16 -15.30
CA LEU A 81 -0.12 -10.45 -16.57
C LEU A 81 0.92 -10.85 -17.64
N ILE A 82 2.16 -11.11 -17.23
CA ILE A 82 3.21 -11.61 -18.13
C ILE A 82 2.85 -13.03 -18.61
N LEU A 83 2.40 -13.91 -17.71
CA LEU A 83 1.96 -15.27 -18.06
C LEU A 83 0.78 -15.27 -19.04
N GLN A 84 -0.12 -14.29 -18.93
CA GLN A 84 -1.28 -14.13 -19.81
C GLN A 84 -0.95 -13.38 -21.12
N ASN A 85 0.33 -13.10 -21.40
CA ASN A 85 0.82 -12.34 -22.56
C ASN A 85 0.22 -10.92 -22.69
N LEU A 86 -0.29 -10.35 -21.59
CA LEU A 86 -0.82 -8.99 -21.53
C LEU A 86 0.30 -7.96 -21.29
N MET A 87 1.37 -8.05 -22.08
CA MET A 87 2.57 -7.22 -21.97
C MET A 87 2.30 -5.70 -21.99
N PRO A 88 1.42 -5.16 -22.85
CA PRO A 88 1.12 -3.72 -22.84
C PRO A 88 0.53 -3.24 -21.51
N VAL A 89 -0.36 -4.05 -20.93
CA VAL A 89 -0.98 -3.77 -19.62
C VAL A 89 0.06 -3.89 -18.51
N ALA A 90 0.97 -4.87 -18.60
CA ALA A 90 2.06 -5.05 -17.64
C ALA A 90 3.00 -3.85 -17.60
N THR A 91 3.32 -3.22 -18.74
CA THR A 91 4.19 -2.04 -18.79
C THR A 91 3.57 -0.75 -18.24
N MET A 92 2.24 -0.68 -18.17
CA MET A 92 1.52 0.48 -17.63
C MET A 92 1.28 0.41 -16.11
N MET A 93 1.54 -0.73 -15.47
CA MET A 93 1.37 -0.92 -14.01
C MET A 93 2.62 -0.55 -13.23
#